data_AF-A0A813K7X8-F1
#
_entry.id   AF-A0A813K7X8-F1
#
_cell.length_a   1.000
_cell.length_b   1.000
_cell.length_c   1.000
_cell.angle_alpha   90.00
_cell.angle_beta   90.00
_cell.angle_gamma   90.00
#
_symmetry.space_group_name_H-M   'P 1'
#
loop_
_entity.id
_entity.type
_entity.pdbx_description
1 polymer ?
#
loop_
_entity_poly.entity_id
_entity_poly.type
_entity_poly.pdbx_seq_one_letter_code
_entity_poly.pdbx_strand_id
1 'polypeptide(L)'
;MDVWSTAANDRAGRLQFSPREANSSAMHPGGLPVHQAMAAAYKDIAHLAGVDASRGSIILEKFPEHAFRIGLLEEISASGLGPGRCTFIHLWRNGVEVARSIARFGSSASWYGVKGERKWCQLAELMQRSELGLSAEFRAWLEEPTPLEARLFARGLVEWYLTVQAARDGLKALRATTKFIEVRYEELLESPGKILSDVEELMGLQTSAEARQYAQQVLRRSPPAAQAATSVEEEILATVRGSKLEAMLLEAGSQLPGEDDGKH
;
A
#
# COMPACT_ATOMS: atom_id res chain seq x y z
N MET A 1 4.80 13.78 0.78
CA MET A 1 3.97 12.56 0.85
C MET A 1 4.10 12.11 2.28
N ASP A 2 3.00 12.16 3.03
CA ASP A 2 3.07 12.39 4.46
C ASP A 2 3.03 11.15 5.33
N VAL A 3 3.96 11.15 6.26
CA VAL A 3 4.32 10.05 7.12
C VAL A 3 3.88 10.42 8.53
N TRP A 4 2.87 9.71 9.01
CA TRP A 4 2.31 9.81 10.34
C TRP A 4 3.39 9.56 11.40
N SER A 5 3.81 10.61 12.11
CA SER A 5 4.53 10.49 13.38
C SER A 5 3.61 10.88 14.55
N THR A 6 3.99 10.55 15.77
CA THR A 6 3.30 11.00 17.00
C THR A 6 3.26 12.53 17.16
N ALA A 7 4.03 13.28 16.36
CA ALA A 7 4.02 14.74 16.26
C ALA A 7 3.29 15.24 14.99
N ALA A 8 2.42 14.42 14.38
CA ALA A 8 1.66 14.79 13.18
C ALA A 8 0.64 15.90 13.46
N ASN A 9 0.04 15.92 14.65
CA ASN A 9 -0.91 16.97 15.05
C ASN A 9 -0.26 18.35 15.08
N ASP A 10 0.99 18.43 15.58
CA ASP A 10 1.73 19.69 15.71
C ASP A 10 2.18 20.27 14.36
N ARG A 11 2.16 19.45 13.30
CA ARG A 11 2.62 19.83 11.95
C ARG A 11 1.50 19.87 10.92
N ALA A 12 0.24 19.83 11.37
CA ALA A 12 -0.93 19.66 10.51
C ALA A 12 -0.77 18.49 9.50
N GLY A 13 -0.04 17.46 9.93
CA GLY A 13 0.29 16.27 9.15
C GLY A 13 1.15 16.52 7.91
N ARG A 14 2.12 17.47 7.92
CA ARG A 14 2.94 17.75 6.73
C ARG A 14 4.47 17.83 6.86
N LEU A 15 5.17 16.89 6.21
CA LEU A 15 6.43 17.14 5.50
C LEU A 15 6.10 17.55 4.06
N GLN A 16 6.20 18.86 3.78
CA GLN A 16 5.98 19.39 2.44
C GLN A 16 7.15 19.04 1.52
N PHE A 17 7.05 17.89 0.85
CA PHE A 17 7.77 17.64 -0.38
C PHE A 17 6.86 17.98 -1.57
N SER A 18 7.33 18.87 -2.44
CA SER A 18 6.78 19.14 -3.77
C SER A 18 6.75 17.85 -4.62
N PRO A 19 5.88 17.77 -5.64
CA PRO A 19 5.87 16.61 -6.53
C PRO A 19 7.21 16.42 -7.25
N ARG A 20 7.97 17.51 -7.43
CA ARG A 20 9.34 17.45 -7.90
C ARG A 20 10.18 16.67 -6.90
N GLU A 21 10.21 17.07 -5.62
CA GLU A 21 10.93 16.43 -4.49
C GLU A 21 10.62 14.95 -4.23
N ALA A 22 9.52 14.42 -4.74
CA ALA A 22 9.16 13.01 -4.61
C ALA A 22 9.84 12.07 -5.65
N ASN A 23 10.51 12.63 -6.67
CA ASN A 23 11.17 11.87 -7.73
C ASN A 23 12.69 11.81 -7.50
N SER A 24 13.36 10.77 -8.00
CA SER A 24 14.83 10.63 -7.93
C SER A 24 15.60 11.80 -8.57
N SER A 25 14.96 12.52 -9.49
CA SER A 25 15.47 13.71 -10.19
C SER A 25 15.26 15.04 -9.44
N ALA A 26 14.78 15.00 -8.22
CA ALA A 26 14.48 16.19 -7.45
C ALA A 26 15.65 16.67 -6.60
N MET A 27 15.75 17.97 -6.41
CA MET A 27 16.77 18.57 -5.56
C MET A 27 16.18 18.89 -4.18
N HIS A 28 16.83 18.43 -3.12
CA HIS A 28 16.63 18.88 -1.75
C HIS A 28 17.03 20.36 -1.64
N PRO A 29 16.46 21.16 -0.71
CA PRO A 29 16.86 22.56 -0.49
C PRO A 29 18.36 22.79 -0.26
N GLY A 30 19.08 21.75 0.19
CA GLY A 30 20.54 21.74 0.34
C GLY A 30 21.33 21.46 -0.95
N GLY A 31 20.69 21.39 -2.11
CA GLY A 31 21.36 21.21 -3.41
C GLY A 31 21.78 19.77 -3.76
N LEU A 32 21.34 18.77 -3.00
CA LEU A 32 21.56 17.35 -3.30
C LEU A 32 20.31 16.72 -3.92
N PRO A 33 20.43 15.73 -4.83
CA PRO A 33 19.30 14.90 -5.22
C PRO A 33 18.61 14.26 -4.01
N VAL A 34 17.28 14.20 -3.98
CA VAL A 34 16.50 13.73 -2.82
C VAL A 34 16.88 12.31 -2.41
N HIS A 35 17.14 11.42 -3.37
CA HIS A 35 17.58 10.05 -3.06
C HIS A 35 18.91 10.02 -2.28
N GLN A 36 19.84 10.95 -2.55
CA GLN A 36 21.11 11.05 -1.82
C GLN A 36 20.90 11.59 -0.41
N ALA A 37 20.05 12.61 -0.26
CA ALA A 37 19.69 13.14 1.05
C ALA A 37 19.02 12.06 1.92
N MET A 38 18.11 11.27 1.35
CA MET A 38 17.49 10.14 2.04
C MET A 38 18.49 9.03 2.37
N ALA A 39 19.41 8.71 1.44
CA ALA A 39 20.45 7.71 1.69
C ALA A 39 21.38 8.14 2.84
N ALA A 40 21.72 9.43 2.93
CA ALA A 40 22.45 9.99 4.07
C ALA A 40 21.66 9.86 5.38
N ALA A 41 20.37 10.19 5.37
CA ALA A 41 19.51 10.01 6.55
C ALA A 41 19.43 8.54 6.99
N TYR A 42 19.36 7.58 6.07
CA TYR A 42 19.37 6.16 6.39
C TYR A 42 20.70 5.72 7.03
N LYS A 43 21.84 6.24 6.54
CA LYS A 43 23.16 6.02 7.16
C LYS A 43 23.18 6.55 8.59
N ASP A 44 22.70 7.77 8.80
CA ASP A 44 22.67 8.40 10.11
C ASP A 44 21.77 7.64 11.09
N ILE A 45 20.58 7.22 10.65
CA ILE A 45 19.67 6.40 11.46
C ILE A 45 20.32 5.06 11.82
N ALA A 46 20.93 4.37 10.85
CA ALA A 46 21.61 3.10 11.10
C ALA A 46 22.75 3.27 12.11
N HIS A 47 23.53 4.35 11.99
CA HIS A 47 24.60 4.68 12.93
C HIS A 47 24.04 4.95 14.33
N LEU A 48 23.02 5.80 14.46
CA LEU A 48 22.40 6.19 15.74
C LEU A 48 21.68 5.03 16.43
N ALA A 49 21.03 4.17 15.66
CA ALA A 49 20.37 2.96 16.18
C ALA A 49 21.37 1.87 16.60
N GLY A 50 22.68 2.12 16.43
CA GLY A 50 23.72 1.13 16.71
C GLY A 50 23.49 -0.14 15.91
N VAL A 51 23.04 0.00 14.66
CA VAL A 51 22.90 -1.10 13.69
C VAL A 51 24.31 -1.51 13.29
N ASP A 52 24.98 -2.17 14.22
CA ASP A 52 26.19 -2.93 13.98
C ASP A 52 25.74 -4.30 13.47
N ALA A 53 26.43 -4.83 12.44
CA ALA A 53 26.12 -6.14 11.87
C ALA A 53 26.17 -7.26 12.94
N SER A 54 26.82 -7.00 14.07
CA SER A 54 26.93 -7.88 15.23
C SER A 54 25.66 -7.95 16.12
N ARG A 55 24.76 -6.95 16.07
CA ARG A 55 23.62 -6.81 17.00
C ARG A 55 22.24 -7.13 16.42
N GLY A 56 22.14 -7.42 15.12
CA GLY A 56 20.89 -7.87 14.50
C GLY A 56 19.74 -6.85 14.48
N SER A 57 20.03 -5.56 14.71
CA SER A 57 19.02 -4.50 14.67
C SER A 57 18.56 -4.23 13.22
N ILE A 58 17.27 -3.96 13.04
CA ILE A 58 16.67 -3.64 11.74
C ILE A 58 15.97 -2.29 11.78
N ILE A 59 15.99 -1.56 10.67
CA ILE A 59 15.15 -0.38 10.46
C ILE A 59 13.89 -0.85 9.76
N LEU A 60 12.73 -0.65 10.39
CA LEU A 60 11.43 -0.97 9.81
C LEU A 60 10.71 0.32 9.42
N GLU A 61 10.37 0.44 8.14
CA GLU A 61 9.59 1.56 7.61
C GLU A 61 8.29 1.06 6.99
N LYS A 62 7.17 1.72 7.29
CA LYS A 62 5.83 1.32 6.81
C LYS A 62 5.05 2.53 6.34
N PHE A 63 4.82 2.64 5.03
CA PHE A 63 3.90 3.58 4.39
C PHE A 63 3.18 2.93 3.21
N PRO A 64 1.84 3.04 3.08
CA PRO A 64 1.11 2.48 1.93
C PRO A 64 1.66 2.96 0.59
N GLU A 65 2.08 4.22 0.50
CA GLU A 65 2.59 4.81 -0.73
C GLU A 65 3.96 4.27 -1.17
N HIS A 66 4.63 3.47 -0.34
CA HIS A 66 5.86 2.77 -0.74
C HIS A 66 5.65 1.80 -1.90
N ALA A 67 4.43 1.31 -2.10
CA ALA A 67 4.06 0.50 -3.26
C ALA A 67 4.47 1.17 -4.60
N PHE A 68 4.38 2.49 -4.69
CA PHE A 68 4.75 3.27 -5.88
C PHE A 68 6.23 3.64 -5.95
N ARG A 69 7.04 3.24 -4.95
CA ARG A 69 8.41 3.72 -4.74
C ARG A 69 9.42 2.62 -4.50
N ILE A 70 9.05 1.37 -4.74
CA ILE A 70 9.90 0.20 -4.46
C ILE A 70 11.30 0.33 -5.09
N GLY A 71 11.39 0.73 -6.37
CA GLY A 71 12.69 0.96 -7.03
C GLY A 71 13.51 2.08 -6.39
N LEU A 72 12.89 3.21 -6.04
CA LEU A 72 13.56 4.32 -5.37
C LEU A 72 14.06 3.93 -3.97
N LEU A 73 13.26 3.18 -3.20
CA LEU A 73 13.62 2.72 -1.87
C LEU A 73 14.79 1.73 -1.92
N GLU A 74 14.83 0.87 -2.94
CA GLU A 74 15.98 -0.02 -3.18
C GLU A 74 17.24 0.80 -3.49
N GLU A 75 17.15 1.80 -4.38
CA GLU A 75 18.28 2.67 -4.73
C GLU A 75 18.82 3.45 -3.51
N ILE A 76 17.91 4.03 -2.71
CA ILE A 76 18.24 4.73 -1.46
C ILE A 76 18.92 3.77 -0.48
N SER A 77 18.36 2.57 -0.29
CA SER A 77 18.90 1.57 0.63
C SER A 77 20.26 1.05 0.15
N ALA A 78 20.43 0.79 -1.14
CA ALA A 78 21.70 0.35 -1.73
C ALA A 78 22.80 1.41 -1.58
N SER A 79 22.46 2.68 -1.80
CA SER A 79 23.39 3.82 -1.65
C SER A 79 23.69 4.16 -0.19
N GLY A 80 22.70 3.97 0.68
CA GLY A 80 22.73 4.24 2.11
C GLY A 80 23.44 3.14 2.91
N LEU A 81 22.90 1.94 2.83
CA LEU A 81 23.23 0.81 3.69
C LEU A 81 24.08 -0.27 2.96
N GLY A 82 24.16 -0.20 1.64
CA GLY A 82 24.83 -1.17 0.79
C GLY A 82 23.84 -2.11 0.05
N PRO A 83 24.29 -2.75 -1.04
CA PRO A 83 23.42 -3.59 -1.86
C PRO A 83 22.90 -4.81 -1.08
N GLY A 84 21.67 -5.25 -1.39
CA GLY A 84 21.05 -6.42 -0.77
C GLY A 84 20.65 -6.25 0.70
N ARG A 85 20.72 -5.04 1.25
CA ARG A 85 20.32 -4.72 2.63
C ARG A 85 18.84 -4.33 2.78
N CYS A 86 18.13 -4.15 1.67
CA CYS A 86 16.70 -3.88 1.66
C CYS A 86 15.91 -5.19 1.57
N THR A 87 14.79 -5.29 2.27
CA THR A 87 13.83 -6.40 2.13
C THR A 87 12.42 -5.82 2.15
N PHE A 88 11.58 -6.26 1.22
CA PHE A 88 10.21 -5.76 1.12
C PHE A 88 9.21 -6.80 1.64
N ILE A 89 8.23 -6.34 2.41
CA ILE A 89 7.06 -7.12 2.81
C ILE A 89 5.85 -6.44 2.18
N HIS A 90 5.29 -7.05 1.14
CA HIS A 90 4.10 -6.55 0.46
C HIS A 90 2.85 -7.13 1.12
N LEU A 91 2.26 -6.38 2.05
CA LEU A 91 0.99 -6.72 2.67
C LEU A 91 -0.17 -6.20 1.82
N TRP A 92 -1.05 -7.08 1.38
CA TRP A 92 -2.26 -6.72 0.63
C TRP A 92 -3.50 -7.41 1.23
N ARG A 93 -4.68 -6.88 0.91
CA ARG A 93 -5.97 -7.25 1.50
C ARG A 93 -7.04 -7.29 0.41
N ASN A 94 -8.16 -7.96 0.68
CA ASN A 94 -9.38 -7.83 -0.11
C ASN A 94 -9.68 -6.38 -0.54
N GLY A 95 -9.79 -6.15 -1.85
CA GLY A 95 -9.93 -4.81 -2.42
C GLY A 95 -11.25 -4.12 -2.11
N VAL A 96 -12.35 -4.87 -1.99
CA VAL A 96 -13.66 -4.32 -1.62
C VAL A 96 -13.64 -3.80 -0.18
N GLU A 97 -13.06 -4.56 0.75
CA GLU A 97 -12.92 -4.12 2.13
C GLU A 97 -12.04 -2.88 2.28
N VAL A 98 -10.97 -2.79 1.48
CA VAL A 98 -10.09 -1.62 1.42
C VAL A 98 -10.86 -0.42 0.87
N ALA A 99 -11.60 -0.57 -0.24
CA ALA A 99 -12.40 0.51 -0.82
C ALA A 99 -13.45 1.03 0.16
N ARG A 100 -14.16 0.15 0.88
CA ARG A 100 -15.08 0.53 1.98
C ARG A 100 -14.37 1.27 3.10
N SER A 101 -13.18 0.83 3.47
CA SER A 101 -12.38 1.51 4.48
C SER A 101 -12.04 2.93 4.03
N ILE A 102 -11.55 3.09 2.80
CA ILE A 102 -11.24 4.39 2.20
C ILE A 102 -12.48 5.28 2.15
N ALA A 103 -13.62 4.78 1.70
CA ALA A 103 -14.87 5.53 1.65
C ALA A 103 -15.30 6.07 3.01
N ARG A 104 -15.18 5.25 4.07
CA ARG A 104 -15.47 5.67 5.45
C ARG A 104 -14.54 6.78 5.94
N PHE A 105 -13.23 6.70 5.67
CA PHE A 105 -12.27 7.76 6.02
C PHE A 105 -12.46 9.03 5.18
N GLY A 106 -12.82 8.87 3.90
CA GLY A 106 -12.94 9.93 2.92
C GLY A 106 -14.15 10.85 3.11
N SER A 107 -15.13 10.46 3.93
CA SER A 107 -16.24 11.33 4.37
C SER A 107 -15.77 12.66 5.01
N SER A 108 -14.50 12.72 5.46
CA SER A 108 -13.83 13.93 5.95
C SER A 108 -13.15 14.80 4.88
N ALA A 109 -13.35 14.50 3.58
CA ALA A 109 -12.75 15.18 2.41
C ALA A 109 -11.19 15.20 2.34
N SER A 110 -10.51 14.62 3.33
CA SER A 110 -9.04 14.74 3.46
C SER A 110 -8.24 13.62 2.78
N TRP A 111 -8.85 12.44 2.54
CA TRP A 111 -8.13 11.25 2.04
C TRP A 111 -7.43 11.49 0.69
N TYR A 112 -8.15 12.09 -0.27
CA TYR A 112 -7.60 12.41 -1.59
C TYR A 112 -6.93 13.80 -1.64
N GLY A 113 -6.85 14.49 -0.49
CA GLY A 113 -6.17 15.76 -0.31
C GLY A 113 -7.09 16.87 0.18
N VAL A 114 -6.63 17.62 1.19
CA VAL A 114 -7.35 18.73 1.84
C VAL A 114 -7.61 19.93 0.89
N LYS A 115 -6.88 20.03 -0.23
CA LYS A 115 -7.04 21.10 -1.24
C LYS A 115 -6.82 20.52 -2.64
N GLY A 116 -7.89 20.35 -3.40
CA GLY A 116 -7.85 20.06 -4.84
C GLY A 116 -7.55 18.60 -5.23
N GLU A 117 -7.93 17.64 -4.39
CA GLU A 117 -7.93 16.20 -4.74
C GLU A 117 -6.61 15.67 -5.34
N ARG A 118 -5.47 16.26 -4.96
CA ARG A 118 -4.19 16.03 -5.64
C ARG A 118 -3.80 14.54 -5.74
N LYS A 119 -4.09 13.75 -4.72
CA LYS A 119 -3.83 12.29 -4.75
C LYS A 119 -4.69 11.63 -5.83
N TRP A 120 -5.97 12.01 -5.92
CA TRP A 120 -6.86 11.50 -6.97
C TRP A 120 -6.36 11.87 -8.36
N CYS A 121 -5.95 13.12 -8.60
CA CYS A 121 -5.40 13.52 -9.91
C CYS A 121 -4.21 12.64 -10.33
N GLN A 122 -3.29 12.35 -9.40
CA GLN A 122 -2.15 11.46 -9.66
C GLN A 122 -2.58 10.02 -9.96
N LEU A 123 -3.56 9.50 -9.21
CA LEU A 123 -4.12 8.17 -9.46
C LEU A 123 -4.86 8.11 -10.81
N ALA A 124 -5.58 9.17 -11.19
CA ALA A 124 -6.28 9.26 -12.47
C ALA A 124 -5.29 9.26 -13.65
N GLU A 125 -4.17 9.99 -13.54
CA GLU A 125 -3.08 9.93 -14.52
C GLU A 125 -2.48 8.52 -14.64
N LEU A 126 -2.24 7.84 -13.52
CA LEU A 126 -1.75 6.46 -13.51
C LEU A 126 -2.78 5.47 -14.10
N MET A 127 -4.05 5.65 -13.78
CA MET A 127 -5.16 4.86 -14.32
C MET A 127 -5.22 4.95 -15.84
N GLN A 128 -5.02 6.15 -16.42
CA GLN A 128 -4.97 6.34 -17.87
C GLN A 128 -3.85 5.56 -18.54
N ARG A 129 -2.70 5.40 -17.86
CA ARG A 129 -1.53 4.66 -18.38
C ARG A 129 -1.60 3.16 -18.18
N SER A 130 -2.35 2.69 -17.19
CA SER A 130 -2.32 1.29 -16.73
C SER A 130 -3.27 0.36 -17.50
N GLU A 131 -3.97 0.87 -18.52
CA GLU A 131 -4.90 0.12 -19.39
C GLU A 131 -5.80 -0.86 -18.59
N LEU A 132 -6.52 -0.36 -17.58
CA LEU A 132 -7.32 -1.20 -16.69
C LEU A 132 -8.48 -1.93 -17.40
N GLY A 133 -8.90 -1.45 -18.59
CA GLY A 133 -10.09 -1.95 -19.27
C GLY A 133 -11.40 -1.55 -18.59
N LEU A 134 -11.43 -0.42 -17.87
CA LEU A 134 -12.64 0.06 -17.20
C LEU A 134 -13.67 0.58 -18.23
N SER A 135 -14.91 0.12 -18.07
CA SER A 135 -16.10 0.52 -18.83
C SER A 135 -16.40 2.03 -18.69
N ALA A 136 -17.19 2.57 -19.61
CA ALA A 136 -17.62 3.98 -19.52
C ALA A 136 -18.53 4.19 -18.29
N GLU A 137 -19.33 3.18 -17.97
CA GLU A 137 -20.21 3.09 -16.82
C GLU A 137 -19.41 3.14 -15.51
N PHE A 138 -18.33 2.35 -15.38
CA PHE A 138 -17.47 2.44 -14.20
C PHE A 138 -16.83 3.83 -14.06
N ARG A 139 -16.39 4.43 -15.17
CA ARG A 139 -15.78 5.77 -15.15
C ARG A 139 -16.76 6.85 -14.70
N ALA A 140 -18.05 6.71 -14.97
CA ALA A 140 -19.07 7.62 -14.48
C ALA A 140 -19.15 7.63 -12.95
N TRP A 141 -18.96 6.48 -12.29
CA TRP A 141 -18.92 6.38 -10.83
C TRP A 141 -17.74 7.13 -10.18
N LEU A 142 -16.69 7.48 -10.94
CA LEU A 142 -15.51 8.17 -10.41
C LEU A 142 -15.68 9.69 -10.29
N GLU A 143 -16.74 10.26 -10.90
CA GLU A 143 -16.92 11.70 -11.09
C GLU A 143 -18.29 12.20 -10.61
N GLU A 144 -18.45 13.53 -10.52
CA GLU A 144 -19.77 14.15 -10.30
C GLU A 144 -20.73 13.83 -11.47
N PRO A 145 -22.06 13.71 -11.23
CA PRO A 145 -22.79 14.01 -9.99
C PRO A 145 -22.97 12.80 -9.05
N THR A 146 -22.13 11.77 -9.16
CA THR A 146 -22.21 10.56 -8.32
C THR A 146 -22.17 10.91 -6.83
N PRO A 147 -23.06 10.34 -5.98
CA PRO A 147 -23.01 10.55 -4.53
C PRO A 147 -21.61 10.30 -3.96
N LEU A 148 -21.18 11.17 -3.03
CA LEU A 148 -19.80 11.20 -2.54
C LEU A 148 -19.30 9.83 -2.04
N GLU A 149 -20.10 9.11 -1.27
CA GLU A 149 -19.72 7.78 -0.74
C GLU A 149 -19.49 6.74 -1.85
N ALA A 150 -20.41 6.67 -2.81
CA ALA A 150 -20.31 5.80 -3.98
C ALA A 150 -19.06 6.12 -4.80
N ARG A 151 -18.79 7.41 -5.01
CA ARG A 151 -17.59 7.88 -5.70
C ARG A 151 -16.32 7.52 -4.94
N LEU A 152 -16.27 7.73 -3.62
CA LEU A 152 -15.10 7.39 -2.82
C LEU A 152 -14.83 5.89 -2.80
N PHE A 153 -15.89 5.06 -2.80
CA PHE A 153 -15.77 3.62 -2.93
C PHE A 153 -15.18 3.23 -4.30
N ALA A 154 -15.72 3.74 -5.41
CA ALA A 154 -15.20 3.48 -6.75
C ALA A 154 -13.74 3.94 -6.91
N ARG A 155 -13.39 5.13 -6.39
CA ARG A 155 -12.01 5.63 -6.34
C ARG A 155 -11.11 4.75 -5.47
N GLY A 156 -11.63 4.22 -4.36
CA GLY A 156 -10.92 3.30 -3.47
C GLY A 156 -10.56 1.98 -4.16
N LEU A 157 -11.44 1.45 -5.02
CA LEU A 157 -11.14 0.26 -5.83
C LEU A 157 -9.98 0.53 -6.81
N VAL A 158 -10.00 1.69 -7.47
CA VAL A 158 -8.92 2.11 -8.38
C VAL A 158 -7.60 2.31 -7.62
N GLU A 159 -7.62 3.00 -6.48
CA GLU A 159 -6.44 3.19 -5.64
C GLU A 159 -5.84 1.85 -5.22
N TRP A 160 -6.67 0.94 -4.72
CA TRP A 160 -6.23 -0.40 -4.29
C TRP A 160 -5.55 -1.15 -5.44
N TYR A 161 -6.20 -1.24 -6.60
CA TYR A 161 -5.63 -1.94 -7.76
C TYR A 161 -4.30 -1.34 -8.19
N LEU A 162 -4.24 -0.01 -8.36
CA LEU A 162 -3.02 0.67 -8.78
C LEU A 162 -1.88 0.47 -7.78
N THR A 163 -2.20 0.43 -6.49
CA THR A 163 -1.22 0.20 -5.42
C THR A 163 -0.67 -1.22 -5.47
N VAL A 164 -1.54 -2.23 -5.53
CA VAL A 164 -1.13 -3.65 -5.62
C VAL A 164 -0.32 -3.91 -6.89
N GLN A 165 -0.78 -3.38 -8.02
CA GLN A 165 -0.09 -3.50 -9.30
C GLN A 165 1.31 -2.85 -9.26
N ALA A 166 1.40 -1.61 -8.77
CA ALA A 166 2.68 -0.90 -8.68
C ALA A 166 3.68 -1.63 -7.78
N ALA A 167 3.21 -2.19 -6.65
CA ALA A 167 4.06 -2.98 -5.78
C ALA A 167 4.56 -4.25 -6.49
N ARG A 168 3.68 -5.00 -7.14
CA ARG A 168 4.05 -6.22 -7.87
C ARG A 168 5.03 -5.95 -9.01
N ASP A 169 4.81 -4.89 -9.79
CA ASP A 169 5.72 -4.50 -10.86
C ASP A 169 7.09 -4.08 -10.33
N GLY A 170 7.13 -3.29 -9.26
CA GLY A 170 8.36 -2.89 -8.59
C GLY A 170 9.14 -4.09 -8.05
N LEU A 171 8.48 -5.02 -7.36
CA LEU A 171 9.12 -6.23 -6.83
C LEU A 171 9.58 -7.17 -7.95
N LYS A 172 8.80 -7.32 -9.02
CA LYS A 172 9.18 -8.11 -10.19
C LYS A 172 10.45 -7.56 -10.84
N ALA A 173 10.60 -6.23 -10.94
CA ALA A 173 11.78 -5.59 -11.49
C ALA A 173 13.04 -5.83 -10.63
N LEU A 174 12.88 -6.02 -9.31
CA LEU A 174 13.98 -6.18 -8.35
C LEU A 174 14.26 -7.63 -7.94
N ARG A 175 13.57 -8.63 -8.52
CA ARG A 175 13.68 -10.05 -8.13
C ARG A 175 15.12 -10.59 -8.08
N ALA A 176 16.02 -10.04 -8.89
CA ALA A 176 17.41 -10.47 -8.96
C ALA A 176 18.30 -9.90 -7.84
N THR A 177 17.91 -8.79 -7.22
CA THR A 177 18.77 -8.02 -6.30
C THR A 177 18.18 -7.88 -4.90
N THR A 178 16.87 -8.10 -4.74
CA THR A 178 16.17 -7.81 -3.49
C THR A 178 15.25 -8.94 -3.07
N LYS A 179 15.30 -9.25 -1.78
CA LYS A 179 14.40 -10.21 -1.13
C LYS A 179 13.03 -9.58 -0.89
N PHE A 180 11.97 -10.34 -1.09
CA PHE A 180 10.64 -9.93 -0.68
C PHE A 180 9.73 -11.12 -0.39
N ILE A 181 8.66 -10.83 0.34
CA ILE A 181 7.52 -11.72 0.53
C ILE A 181 6.23 -10.93 0.28
N GLU A 182 5.26 -11.57 -0.37
CA GLU A 182 3.90 -11.07 -0.47
C GLU A 182 3.03 -11.79 0.57
N VAL A 183 2.29 -11.03 1.36
CA VAL A 183 1.49 -11.53 2.48
C VAL A 183 0.05 -11.07 2.29
N ARG A 184 -0.89 -12.01 2.27
CA ARG A 184 -2.32 -11.69 2.35
C ARG A 184 -2.69 -11.37 3.78
N TYR A 185 -3.43 -10.28 3.98
CA TYR A 185 -3.90 -9.87 5.30
C TYR A 185 -4.77 -10.94 5.94
N GLU A 186 -5.59 -11.64 5.15
CA GLU A 186 -6.46 -12.71 5.62
C GLU A 186 -5.64 -13.90 6.15
N GLU A 187 -4.56 -14.28 5.46
CA GLU A 187 -3.63 -15.32 5.91
C GLU A 187 -2.85 -14.91 7.16
N LEU A 188 -2.46 -13.62 7.25
CA LEU A 188 -1.83 -13.06 8.44
C LEU A 188 -2.74 -13.14 9.67
N LEU A 189 -4.05 -12.93 9.50
CA LEU A 189 -5.02 -13.07 10.58
C LEU A 189 -5.27 -14.54 10.95
N GLU A 190 -5.27 -15.45 9.98
CA GLU A 190 -5.53 -16.87 10.20
C GLU A 190 -4.33 -17.60 10.83
N SER A 191 -3.13 -17.29 10.36
CA SER A 191 -1.89 -17.98 10.75
C SER A 191 -0.74 -17.01 11.04
N PRO A 192 -0.88 -16.08 12.02
CA PRO A 192 0.12 -15.04 12.29
C PRO A 192 1.49 -15.61 12.66
N GLY A 193 1.53 -16.74 13.39
CA GLY A 193 2.78 -17.39 13.77
C GLY A 193 3.55 -17.97 12.58
N LYS A 194 2.84 -18.46 11.55
CA LYS A 194 3.47 -18.94 10.31
C LYS A 194 4.07 -17.76 9.54
N ILE A 195 3.28 -16.72 9.29
CA ILE A 195 3.74 -15.54 8.54
C ILE A 195 4.92 -14.86 9.24
N LEU A 196 4.90 -14.76 10.58
CA LEU A 196 6.06 -14.26 11.33
C LEU A 196 7.31 -15.13 11.13
N SER A 197 7.16 -16.46 11.10
CA SER A 197 8.28 -17.36 10.88
C SER A 197 8.86 -17.18 9.46
N ASP A 198 7.99 -17.03 8.45
CA ASP A 198 8.42 -16.76 7.07
C ASP A 198 9.16 -15.40 6.95
N VAL A 199 8.70 -14.37 7.66
CA VAL A 199 9.37 -13.05 7.72
C VAL A 199 10.71 -13.12 8.43
N GLU A 200 10.78 -13.82 9.58
CA GLU A 200 12.03 -14.03 10.32
C GLU A 200 13.06 -14.76 9.44
N GLU A 201 12.64 -15.82 8.74
CA GLU A 201 13.50 -16.57 7.81
C GLU A 201 14.01 -15.68 6.66
N LEU A 202 13.11 -14.95 6.00
CA LEU A 202 13.46 -14.03 4.91
C LEU A 202 14.54 -13.03 5.32
N MET A 203 14.40 -12.50 6.54
CA MET A 203 15.27 -11.47 7.12
C MET A 203 16.51 -12.05 7.84
N GLY A 204 16.58 -13.38 8.03
CA GLY A 204 17.65 -14.02 8.80
C GLY A 204 17.62 -13.68 10.29
N LEU A 205 16.43 -13.43 10.85
CA LEU A 205 16.23 -13.09 12.25
C LEU A 205 16.05 -14.35 13.10
N GLN A 206 16.39 -14.23 14.38
CA GLN A 206 16.07 -15.27 15.36
C GLN A 206 14.57 -15.25 15.68
N THR A 207 14.03 -16.44 15.89
CA THR A 207 12.67 -16.65 16.39
C THR A 207 12.46 -15.94 17.73
N SER A 208 11.48 -15.02 17.80
CA SER A 208 11.03 -14.41 19.06
C SER A 208 9.68 -14.97 19.52
N ALA A 209 9.63 -15.49 20.75
CA ALA A 209 8.40 -15.94 21.38
C ALA A 209 7.50 -14.75 21.75
N GLU A 210 8.12 -13.64 22.18
CA GLU A 210 7.44 -12.40 22.54
C GLU A 210 6.72 -11.79 21.35
N ALA A 211 7.38 -11.70 20.18
CA ALA A 211 6.78 -11.21 18.95
C ALA A 211 5.57 -12.05 18.52
N ARG A 212 5.66 -13.37 18.63
CA ARG A 212 4.56 -14.30 18.34
C ARG A 212 3.38 -14.10 19.27
N GLN A 213 3.64 -14.02 20.57
CA GLN A 213 2.61 -13.79 21.57
C GLN A 213 1.90 -12.45 21.33
N TYR A 214 2.67 -11.40 21.05
CA TYR A 214 2.14 -10.08 20.75
C TYR A 214 1.28 -10.08 19.48
N ALA A 215 1.76 -10.72 18.41
CA ALA A 215 0.99 -10.86 17.17
C ALA A 215 -0.33 -11.60 17.38
N GLN A 216 -0.35 -12.69 18.16
CA GLN A 216 -1.59 -13.40 18.52
C GLN A 216 -2.57 -12.53 19.33
N GLN A 217 -2.05 -11.58 20.13
CA GLN A 217 -2.88 -10.67 20.91
C GLN A 217 -3.50 -9.56 20.04
N VAL A 218 -2.73 -9.01 19.10
CA VAL A 218 -3.13 -7.84 18.30
C VAL A 218 -3.86 -8.24 17.01
N LEU A 219 -3.45 -9.32 16.36
CA LEU A 219 -4.04 -9.82 15.11
C LEU A 219 -5.27 -10.68 15.35
N ARG A 220 -6.07 -10.33 16.38
CA ARG A 220 -7.33 -11.00 16.61
C ARG A 220 -8.28 -10.65 15.49
N ARG A 221 -8.77 -11.69 14.81
CA ARG A 221 -9.88 -11.56 13.88
C ARG A 221 -11.06 -11.01 14.67
N SER A 222 -11.39 -9.73 14.51
CA SER A 222 -12.76 -9.31 14.76
C SER A 222 -13.62 -10.20 13.87
N PRO A 223 -14.68 -10.85 14.39
CA PRO A 223 -15.57 -11.62 13.54
C PRO A 223 -15.92 -10.72 12.35
N PRO A 224 -15.74 -11.20 11.11
CA PRO A 224 -16.11 -10.40 9.96
C PRO A 224 -17.57 -10.08 10.18
N ALA A 225 -17.88 -8.82 10.50
CA ALA A 225 -19.20 -8.31 10.21
C ALA A 225 -19.23 -8.41 8.69
N ALA A 226 -19.77 -9.52 8.19
CA ALA A 226 -20.03 -9.72 6.78
C ALA A 226 -21.01 -8.62 6.41
N GLN A 227 -20.47 -7.44 6.11
CA GLN A 227 -21.23 -6.33 5.61
C GLN A 227 -21.53 -6.73 4.19
N ALA A 228 -22.77 -7.19 4.01
CA ALA A 228 -23.37 -7.34 2.71
C ALA A 228 -23.11 -6.05 1.92
N ALA A 229 -22.80 -6.21 0.65
CA ALA A 229 -22.66 -5.06 -0.22
C ALA A 229 -23.96 -4.25 -0.22
N THR A 230 -23.83 -2.93 -0.22
CA THR A 230 -25.01 -2.10 -0.47
C THR A 230 -25.40 -2.25 -1.93
N SER A 231 -26.66 -1.98 -2.28
CA SER A 231 -27.10 -2.05 -3.69
C SER A 231 -26.24 -1.20 -4.62
N VAL A 232 -25.78 -0.04 -4.14
CA VAL A 232 -24.89 0.86 -4.89
C VAL A 232 -23.50 0.25 -5.09
N GLU A 233 -22.95 -0.41 -4.07
CA GLU A 233 -21.68 -1.13 -4.22
C GLU A 233 -21.80 -2.29 -5.20
N GLU A 234 -22.92 -3.02 -5.18
CA GLU A 234 -23.19 -4.11 -6.13
C GLU A 234 -23.27 -3.58 -7.57
N GLU A 235 -23.96 -2.47 -7.79
CA GLU A 235 -24.01 -1.80 -9.10
C GLU A 235 -22.61 -1.38 -9.59
N ILE A 236 -21.81 -0.76 -8.72
CA ILE A 236 -20.43 -0.37 -9.05
C ILE A 236 -19.60 -1.61 -9.41
N LEU A 237 -19.65 -2.66 -8.58
CA LEU A 237 -18.90 -3.90 -8.82
C LEU A 237 -19.35 -4.61 -10.09
N ALA A 238 -20.64 -4.57 -10.45
CA ALA A 238 -21.11 -5.11 -11.72
C ALA A 238 -20.48 -4.40 -12.94
N THR A 239 -20.13 -3.11 -12.82
CA THR A 239 -19.52 -2.36 -13.92
C THR A 239 -18.02 -2.61 -14.13
N VAL A 240 -17.35 -3.33 -13.21
CA VAL A 240 -15.93 -3.70 -13.37
C VAL A 240 -15.73 -4.99 -14.18
N ARG A 241 -16.80 -5.66 -14.60
CA ARG A 241 -16.73 -6.92 -15.34
C ARG A 241 -15.90 -6.81 -16.63
N GLY A 242 -15.09 -7.82 -16.89
CA GLY A 242 -14.16 -7.89 -18.02
C GLY A 242 -12.90 -7.03 -17.85
N SER A 243 -12.73 -6.32 -16.74
CA SER A 243 -11.58 -5.45 -16.51
C SER A 243 -10.44 -6.17 -15.76
N LYS A 244 -9.24 -5.59 -15.77
CA LYS A 244 -8.13 -6.07 -14.94
C LYS A 244 -8.40 -5.88 -13.44
N LEU A 245 -9.24 -4.89 -13.09
CA LEU A 245 -9.67 -4.64 -11.72
C LEU A 245 -10.51 -5.82 -11.19
N GLU A 246 -11.46 -6.33 -11.98
CA GLU A 246 -12.22 -7.54 -11.63
C GLU A 246 -11.31 -8.73 -11.38
N ALA A 247 -10.40 -9.03 -12.31
CA ALA A 247 -9.50 -10.17 -12.19
C ALA A 247 -8.68 -10.12 -10.90
N MET A 248 -8.18 -8.94 -10.51
CA MET A 248 -7.44 -8.77 -9.27
C MET A 248 -8.35 -8.85 -8.03
N LEU A 249 -9.57 -8.34 -8.09
CA LEU A 249 -10.54 -8.46 -6.98
C LEU A 249 -10.87 -9.93 -6.69
N LEU A 250 -11.06 -10.75 -7.74
CA LEU A 250 -11.28 -12.19 -7.63
C LEU A 250 -10.05 -12.91 -7.06
N GLU A 251 -8.85 -12.57 -7.53
CA GLU A 251 -7.59 -13.07 -6.96
C GLU A 251 -7.48 -12.78 -5.46
N ALA A 252 -7.92 -11.58 -5.04
CA ALA A 252 -7.96 -11.16 -3.64
C ALA A 252 -9.05 -11.87 -2.81
N GLY A 253 -9.84 -12.76 -3.41
CA GLY A 253 -10.95 -13.47 -2.76
C GLY A 253 -12.20 -12.62 -2.56
N SER A 254 -12.41 -11.57 -3.37
CA SER A 254 -13.66 -10.80 -3.35
C SER A 254 -14.77 -11.59 -4.02
N GLN A 255 -15.96 -11.59 -3.42
CA GLN A 255 -17.17 -12.09 -4.06
C GLN A 255 -17.79 -10.96 -4.88
N LEU A 256 -18.03 -11.19 -6.18
CA LEU A 256 -18.61 -10.19 -7.07
C LEU A 256 -20.08 -10.56 -7.39
N PRO A 257 -20.97 -9.56 -7.57
CA PRO A 257 -22.37 -9.83 -7.88
C PRO A 257 -22.53 -10.67 -9.15
N GLY A 258 -23.41 -11.68 -9.11
CA GLY A 258 -23.79 -12.49 -10.26
C GLY A 258 -22.83 -13.63 -10.62
N GLU A 259 -21.86 -13.96 -9.76
CA GLU A 259 -21.36 -15.34 -9.67
C GLU A 259 -22.44 -16.17 -8.97
N ASP A 260 -23.47 -16.59 -9.69
CA ASP A 260 -24.32 -17.67 -9.19
C ASP A 260 -23.41 -18.88 -8.95
N ASP A 261 -23.45 -19.42 -7.73
CA ASP A 261 -22.86 -20.71 -7.36
C ASP A 261 -23.56 -21.80 -8.19
N GLY A 262 -23.23 -21.88 -9.48
CA GLY A 262 -23.61 -22.91 -10.43
C GLY A 262 -22.91 -24.23 -10.13
N LYS A 263 -22.79 -24.60 -8.85
CA LYS A 263 -22.56 -25.97 -8.41
C LYS A 263 -23.90 -26.71 -8.47
N HIS A 264 -24.26 -27.09 -9.69
CA HIS A 264 -25.09 -28.27 -9.94
C HIS A 264 -24.21 -29.49 -10.11
#